data_AF-A0A455R3F7-F1
#
_entry.id   AF-A0A455R3F7-F1
#
_cell.length_a   1.000
_cell.length_b   1.000
_cell.length_c   1.000
_cell.angle_alpha   90.00
_cell.angle_beta   90.00
_cell.angle_gamma   90.00
#
_symmetry.space_group_name_H-M   'P 1'
#
loop_
_entity.id
_entity.type
_entity.pdbx_description
1 polymer ?
#
loop_
_entity_poly.entity_id
_entity_poly.type
_entity_poly.pdbx_seq_one_letter_code
_entity_poly.pdbx_strand_id
1 'polypeptide(L)'
;TPLANPRWMMPSWSFGIREETVRAQMEQARSAGADLVVLLSHNGFDVDRKLASRVSGIDVILTAHTHDALPFPVEVGKTLLVASGSHGKFLSRLDLDVQNGEIADYGYSLIPVLADAIDPDPEMADLVRAIRAPHEEMLRTELARTESLLYRR
;
A
#
# COMPACT_ATOMS: atom_id res chain seq x y z
N THR A 1 -21.17 6.93 12.09
CA THR A 1 -20.26 7.66 11.19
C THR A 1 -18.84 7.33 11.60
N PRO A 2 -17.93 6.98 10.69
CA PRO A 2 -16.53 6.73 11.06
C PRO A 2 -15.99 7.98 11.78
N LEU A 3 -15.28 7.80 12.90
CA LEU A 3 -14.65 8.91 13.63
C LEU A 3 -13.73 9.73 12.71
N ALA A 4 -13.08 9.08 11.75
CA ALA A 4 -12.18 9.71 10.79
C ALA A 4 -12.88 10.63 9.78
N ASN A 5 -14.14 10.37 9.44
CA ASN A 5 -14.86 11.06 8.36
C ASN A 5 -16.24 11.53 8.84
N PRO A 6 -16.30 12.57 9.71
CA PRO A 6 -17.55 13.02 10.29
C PRO A 6 -18.45 13.70 9.24
N ARG A 7 -19.76 13.49 9.36
CA ARG A 7 -20.79 13.97 8.40
C ARG A 7 -20.80 15.49 8.22
N TRP A 8 -20.35 16.26 9.21
CA TRP A 8 -20.29 17.72 9.08
C TRP A 8 -19.16 18.19 8.16
N MET A 9 -18.07 17.41 8.01
CA MET A 9 -16.99 17.68 7.05
C MET A 9 -17.29 17.09 5.67
N MET A 10 -17.91 15.91 5.64
CA MET A 10 -18.15 15.12 4.42
C MET A 10 -19.63 14.75 4.30
N PRO A 11 -20.53 15.72 4.06
CA PRO A 11 -21.98 15.52 4.22
C PRO A 11 -22.58 14.54 3.21
N SER A 12 -22.05 14.48 1.99
CA SER A 12 -22.58 13.65 0.91
C SER A 12 -21.77 12.37 0.65
N TRP A 13 -20.67 12.16 1.36
CA TRP A 13 -19.74 11.06 1.07
C TRP A 13 -19.86 9.95 2.11
N SER A 14 -19.64 8.72 1.66
CA SER A 14 -19.63 7.53 2.52
C SER A 14 -18.57 6.54 2.04
N PHE A 15 -17.70 6.12 2.95
CA PHE A 15 -16.50 5.33 2.71
C PHE A 15 -16.57 3.92 3.32
N GLY A 16 -17.77 3.44 3.65
CA GLY A 16 -17.93 2.07 4.12
C GLY A 16 -17.54 1.06 3.04
N ILE A 17 -17.07 -0.11 3.44
CA ILE A 17 -16.74 -1.22 2.54
C ILE A 17 -18.03 -1.71 1.87
N ARG A 18 -18.02 -1.80 0.54
CA ARG A 18 -19.16 -2.24 -0.27
C ARG A 18 -18.76 -3.46 -1.09
N GLU A 19 -18.88 -4.64 -0.47
CA GLU A 19 -18.47 -5.91 -1.10
C GLU A 19 -19.15 -6.14 -2.45
N GLU A 20 -20.43 -5.79 -2.59
CA GLU A 20 -21.14 -5.91 -3.87
C GLU A 20 -20.57 -4.99 -4.95
N THR A 21 -20.12 -3.79 -4.57
CA THR A 21 -19.44 -2.90 -5.52
C THR A 21 -18.10 -3.49 -5.95
N VAL A 22 -17.33 -4.08 -5.02
CA VAL A 22 -16.09 -4.78 -5.36
C VAL A 22 -16.38 -5.92 -6.34
N ARG A 23 -17.34 -6.79 -6.04
CA ARG A 23 -17.74 -7.91 -6.93
C ARG A 23 -18.13 -7.42 -8.33
N ALA A 24 -18.99 -6.40 -8.41
CA ALA A 24 -19.41 -5.83 -9.69
C ALA A 24 -18.25 -5.25 -10.51
N GLN A 25 -17.29 -4.59 -9.86
CA GLN A 25 -16.10 -4.06 -10.54
C GLN A 25 -15.16 -5.17 -11.03
N MET A 26 -15.00 -6.25 -10.26
CA MET A 26 -14.22 -7.41 -10.70
C MET A 26 -14.87 -8.12 -11.89
N GLU A 27 -16.18 -8.33 -11.83
CA GLU A 27 -16.95 -8.93 -12.93
C GLU A 27 -16.82 -8.08 -14.20
N GLN A 28 -16.91 -6.75 -14.08
CA GLN A 28 -16.70 -5.83 -15.18
C GLN A 28 -15.28 -5.95 -15.77
N ALA A 29 -14.25 -5.99 -14.93
CA ALA A 29 -12.87 -6.14 -15.37
C ALA A 29 -12.64 -7.48 -16.11
N ARG A 30 -13.14 -8.58 -15.54
CA ARG A 30 -13.10 -9.92 -16.15
C ARG A 30 -13.84 -9.98 -17.47
N SER A 31 -15.03 -9.41 -17.53
CA SER A 31 -15.84 -9.34 -18.76
C SER A 31 -15.17 -8.50 -19.85
N ALA A 32 -14.33 -7.54 -19.45
CA ALA A 32 -13.48 -6.77 -20.36
C ALA A 32 -12.19 -7.50 -20.78
N GLY A 33 -12.00 -8.76 -20.35
CA GLY A 33 -10.87 -9.61 -20.74
C GLY A 33 -9.69 -9.61 -19.77
N ALA A 34 -9.86 -9.13 -18.53
CA ALA A 34 -8.79 -9.20 -17.54
C ALA A 34 -8.53 -10.65 -17.09
N ASP A 35 -7.29 -11.12 -17.25
CA ASP A 35 -6.83 -12.42 -16.74
C ASP A 35 -6.59 -12.42 -15.23
N LEU A 36 -6.15 -11.29 -14.65
CA LEU A 36 -6.02 -11.11 -13.20
C LEU A 36 -6.71 -9.82 -12.70
N VAL A 37 -7.10 -9.83 -11.42
CA VAL A 37 -7.63 -8.71 -10.65
C VAL A 37 -6.71 -8.41 -9.48
N VAL A 38 -6.13 -7.21 -9.50
CA VAL A 38 -5.31 -6.67 -8.42
C VAL A 38 -6.09 -5.55 -7.72
N LEU A 39 -6.34 -5.71 -6.42
CA LEU A 39 -6.97 -4.68 -5.58
C LEU A 39 -5.89 -3.85 -4.90
N LEU A 40 -5.77 -2.58 -5.30
CA LEU A 40 -4.98 -1.59 -4.56
C LEU A 40 -5.83 -1.04 -3.41
N SER A 41 -5.48 -1.40 -2.18
CA SER A 41 -6.31 -1.16 -0.99
C SER A 41 -5.65 -0.22 0.02
N HIS A 42 -6.51 0.51 0.73
CA HIS A 42 -6.13 1.28 1.92
C HIS A 42 -7.07 0.98 3.11
N ASN A 43 -7.63 -0.24 3.16
CA ASN A 43 -8.55 -0.63 4.24
C ASN A 43 -7.83 -1.04 5.54
N GLY A 44 -6.56 -1.47 5.45
CA GLY A 44 -5.82 -2.09 6.54
C GLY A 44 -5.73 -3.61 6.40
N PHE A 45 -4.63 -4.19 6.86
CA PHE A 45 -4.30 -5.60 6.64
C PHE A 45 -5.40 -6.57 7.08
N ASP A 46 -5.87 -6.49 8.33
CA ASP A 46 -6.90 -7.42 8.83
C ASP A 46 -8.25 -7.25 8.12
N VAL A 47 -8.56 -6.03 7.69
CA VAL A 47 -9.78 -5.73 6.94
C VAL A 47 -9.70 -6.33 5.54
N ASP A 48 -8.57 -6.16 4.85
CA ASP A 48 -8.32 -6.76 3.54
C ASP A 48 -8.25 -8.28 3.61
N ARG A 49 -7.63 -8.84 4.65
CA ARG A 49 -7.60 -10.28 4.91
C ARG A 49 -9.02 -10.83 5.08
N LYS A 50 -9.88 -10.10 5.80
CA LYS A 50 -11.29 -10.48 5.95
C LYS A 50 -12.07 -10.32 4.64
N LEU A 51 -11.77 -9.29 3.85
CA LEU A 51 -12.38 -9.06 2.54
C LEU A 51 -12.04 -10.20 1.58
N ALA A 52 -10.76 -10.59 1.48
CA ALA A 52 -10.30 -11.71 0.66
C ALA A 52 -11.01 -13.03 1.02
N SER A 53 -11.30 -13.25 2.31
CA SER A 53 -12.05 -14.43 2.75
C SER A 53 -13.54 -14.41 2.39
N ARG A 54 -14.09 -13.27 1.94
CA ARG A 54 -15.52 -13.06 1.67
C ARG A 54 -15.82 -12.71 0.21
N VAL A 55 -14.82 -12.26 -0.51
CA VAL A 55 -14.91 -11.80 -1.90
C VAL A 55 -13.91 -12.59 -2.72
N SER A 56 -14.40 -13.68 -3.32
CA SER A 56 -13.64 -14.53 -4.24
C SER A 56 -13.36 -13.82 -5.56
N GLY A 57 -12.23 -14.13 -6.20
CA GLY A 57 -11.89 -13.64 -7.53
C GLY A 57 -10.89 -12.47 -7.54
N ILE A 58 -10.48 -11.98 -6.37
CA ILE A 58 -9.31 -11.11 -6.23
C ILE A 58 -8.07 -11.99 -6.24
N ASP A 59 -7.11 -11.75 -7.13
CA ASP A 59 -5.88 -12.54 -7.19
C ASP A 59 -4.80 -11.95 -6.27
N VAL A 60 -4.70 -10.62 -6.23
CA VAL A 60 -3.73 -9.91 -5.36
C VAL A 60 -4.41 -8.73 -4.67
N ILE A 61 -4.12 -8.54 -3.39
CA ILE A 61 -4.40 -7.30 -2.67
C ILE A 61 -3.07 -6.65 -2.28
N LEU A 62 -2.85 -5.44 -2.77
CA LEU A 62 -1.79 -4.55 -2.28
C LEU A 62 -2.37 -3.76 -1.11
N THR A 63 -2.13 -4.22 0.11
CA THR A 63 -2.71 -3.64 1.33
C THR A 63 -1.85 -2.52 1.91
N ALA A 64 -2.51 -1.52 2.50
CA ALA A 64 -1.87 -0.35 3.11
C ALA A 64 -2.58 0.01 4.43
N HIS A 65 -2.49 1.25 4.87
CA HIS A 65 -3.08 1.80 6.10
C HIS A 65 -2.44 1.35 7.42
N THR A 66 -2.28 0.05 7.65
CA THR A 66 -1.79 -0.49 8.93
C THR A 66 -0.26 -0.52 9.06
N HIS A 67 0.46 -0.14 8.00
CA HIS A 67 1.92 -0.04 7.96
C HIS A 67 2.68 -1.37 8.16
N ASP A 68 2.01 -2.52 7.97
CA ASP A 68 2.64 -3.83 8.01
C ASP A 68 3.68 -3.98 6.90
N ALA A 69 4.82 -4.58 7.23
CA ALA A 69 5.87 -4.95 6.28
C ALA A 69 5.97 -6.47 6.25
N LEU A 70 5.43 -7.08 5.20
CA LEU A 70 5.37 -8.54 5.09
C LEU A 70 6.58 -9.08 4.33
N PRO A 71 7.43 -9.92 4.95
CA PRO A 71 8.60 -10.49 4.28
C PRO A 71 8.22 -11.49 3.19
N PHE A 72 7.00 -12.03 3.23
CA PHE A 72 6.41 -12.91 2.23
C PHE A 72 4.92 -12.57 2.08
N PRO A 73 4.28 -12.78 0.91
CA PRO A 73 2.85 -12.58 0.76
C PRO A 73 2.05 -13.49 1.70
N VAL A 74 0.92 -12.99 2.20
CA VAL A 74 -0.01 -13.80 2.99
C VAL A 74 -1.11 -14.31 2.09
N GLU A 75 -1.32 -15.62 2.08
CA GLU A 75 -2.35 -16.24 1.25
C GLU A 75 -3.68 -16.36 2.01
N VAL A 76 -4.77 -15.94 1.37
CA VAL A 76 -6.15 -16.18 1.81
C VAL A 76 -6.89 -16.85 0.66
N GLY A 77 -7.02 -18.18 0.71
CA GLY A 77 -7.51 -18.94 -0.44
C GLY A 77 -6.54 -18.81 -1.61
N LYS A 78 -7.01 -18.31 -2.76
CA LYS A 78 -6.16 -18.01 -3.93
C LYS A 78 -5.62 -16.58 -3.96
N THR A 79 -5.99 -15.73 -3.00
CA THR A 79 -5.62 -14.31 -2.99
C THR A 79 -4.30 -14.09 -2.26
N LEU A 80 -3.36 -13.41 -2.90
CA LEU A 80 -2.10 -12.96 -2.28
C LEU A 80 -2.28 -11.59 -1.63
N LEU A 81 -1.89 -11.42 -0.37
CA LEU A 81 -1.84 -10.13 0.30
C LEU A 81 -0.39 -9.67 0.45
N VAL A 82 -0.10 -8.47 -0.05
CA VAL A 82 1.23 -7.86 0.00
C VAL A 82 1.17 -6.54 0.75
N ALA A 83 2.09 -6.34 1.70
CA ALA A 83 2.23 -5.10 2.45
C ALA A 83 3.69 -4.64 2.47
N SER A 84 3.93 -3.39 2.07
CA SER A 84 5.27 -2.82 1.83
C SER A 84 5.79 -1.97 3.00
N GLY A 85 5.15 -2.02 4.17
CA GLY A 85 5.51 -1.18 5.31
C GLY A 85 5.04 0.26 5.15
N SER A 86 5.89 1.20 5.58
CA SER A 86 5.58 2.64 5.58
C SER A 86 6.84 3.49 5.42
N HIS A 87 6.64 4.79 5.17
CA HIS A 87 7.71 5.80 5.12
C HIS A 87 8.78 5.52 4.06
N GLY A 88 8.43 4.79 2.99
CA GLY A 88 9.38 4.43 1.92
C GLY A 88 10.50 3.49 2.35
N LYS A 89 10.41 2.84 3.51
CA LYS A 89 11.46 1.94 4.04
C LYS A 89 11.66 0.69 3.19
N PHE A 90 10.61 0.23 2.51
CA PHE A 90 10.66 -0.95 1.66
C PHE A 90 9.91 -0.73 0.35
N LEU A 91 10.35 -1.44 -0.67
CA LEU A 91 9.65 -1.63 -1.95
C LEU A 91 9.35 -3.12 -2.12
N SER A 92 8.07 -3.47 -2.14
CA SER A 92 7.66 -4.84 -2.49
C SER A 92 7.72 -5.04 -4.00
N ARG A 93 8.44 -6.08 -4.43
CA ARG A 93 8.44 -6.60 -5.79
C ARG A 93 7.72 -7.95 -5.80
N LEU A 94 6.66 -8.04 -6.59
CA LEU A 94 5.90 -9.27 -6.84
C LEU A 94 5.94 -9.56 -8.34
N ASP A 95 6.66 -10.60 -8.73
CA ASP A 95 6.72 -11.11 -10.08
C ASP A 95 5.69 -12.25 -10.20
N LEU A 96 4.76 -12.17 -11.15
CA LEU A 96 3.69 -13.16 -11.34
C LEU A 96 3.90 -13.95 -12.63
N ASP A 97 3.88 -15.27 -12.56
CA ASP A 97 3.71 -16.14 -13.73
C ASP A 97 2.20 -16.41 -13.94
N VAL A 98 1.67 -15.94 -15.06
CA VAL A 98 0.23 -15.99 -15.36
C VAL A 98 -0.01 -16.96 -16.50
N GLN A 99 -0.77 -18.02 -16.22
CA GLN A 99 -1.09 -19.07 -17.19
C GLN A 99 -2.57 -19.40 -17.14
N ASN A 100 -3.21 -19.48 -18.31
CA ASN A 100 -4.63 -19.82 -18.43
C ASN A 100 -5.57 -18.96 -17.56
N GLY A 101 -5.23 -17.68 -17.37
CA GLY A 101 -6.02 -16.76 -16.56
C GLY A 101 -5.88 -16.93 -15.05
N GLU A 102 -4.88 -17.66 -14.56
CA GLU A 102 -4.58 -17.82 -13.14
C GLU A 102 -3.09 -17.58 -12.85
N ILE A 103 -2.74 -17.29 -11.59
CA ILE A 103 -1.34 -17.23 -11.13
C ILE A 103 -0.85 -18.67 -10.98
N ALA A 104 0.10 -19.07 -11.81
CA ALA A 104 0.72 -20.41 -11.77
C ALA A 104 1.86 -20.48 -10.75
N ASP A 105 2.65 -19.41 -10.65
CA ASP A 105 3.76 -19.25 -9.70
C ASP A 105 4.01 -17.76 -9.44
N TYR A 106 4.74 -17.43 -8.38
CA TYR A 106 5.17 -16.05 -8.11
C TYR A 106 6.51 -15.96 -7.39
N GLY A 107 7.27 -14.92 -7.76
CA GLY A 107 8.45 -14.47 -7.05
C GLY A 107 8.11 -13.27 -6.16
N TYR A 108 8.67 -13.21 -4.95
CA TYR A 108 8.49 -12.07 -4.06
C TYR A 108 9.80 -11.59 -3.44
N SER A 109 9.95 -10.28 -3.32
CA SER A 109 11.03 -9.65 -2.56
C SER A 109 10.53 -8.38 -1.87
N LEU A 110 10.79 -8.27 -0.57
CA LEU A 110 10.65 -7.02 0.17
C LEU A 110 12.01 -6.32 0.20
N ILE A 111 12.19 -5.35 -0.70
CA ILE A 111 13.48 -4.70 -0.94
C ILE A 111 13.65 -3.53 0.05
N PRO A 112 14.65 -3.53 0.94
CA PRO A 112 14.89 -2.39 1.83
C PRO A 112 15.47 -1.21 1.05
N VAL A 113 14.92 -0.02 1.27
CA VAL A 113 15.42 1.23 0.67
C VAL A 113 16.37 1.89 1.66
N LEU A 114 17.65 1.52 1.58
CA LEU A 114 18.71 2.03 2.45
C LEU A 114 19.43 3.19 1.76
N ALA A 115 19.27 4.41 2.28
CA ALA A 115 19.83 5.62 1.68
C ALA A 115 21.37 5.61 1.58
N ASP A 116 22.05 4.86 2.45
CA ASP A 116 23.51 4.76 2.44
C ASP A 116 24.05 3.71 1.44
N ALA A 117 23.15 2.94 0.80
CA ALA A 117 23.52 1.85 -0.11
C ALA A 117 22.93 2.02 -1.53
N ILE A 118 22.08 3.01 -1.74
CA ILE A 118 21.38 3.26 -3.02
C ILE A 118 21.58 4.71 -3.39
N ASP A 119 22.20 4.96 -4.54
CA ASP A 119 22.36 6.31 -5.06
C ASP A 119 20.97 6.94 -5.35
N PRO A 120 20.71 8.17 -4.89
CA PRO A 120 19.46 8.84 -5.20
C PRO A 120 19.41 9.18 -6.69
N ASP A 121 18.20 9.07 -7.26
CA ASP A 121 17.96 9.58 -8.60
C ASP A 121 18.26 11.09 -8.66
N PRO A 122 19.12 11.56 -9.60
CA PRO A 122 19.59 12.94 -9.62
C PRO A 122 18.46 13.95 -9.87
N GLU A 123 17.50 13.63 -10.74
CA GLU A 123 16.38 14.52 -11.05
C GLU A 123 15.46 14.68 -9.83
N MET A 124 15.15 13.59 -9.14
CA MET A 124 14.37 13.62 -7.90
C MET A 124 15.12 14.31 -6.76
N ALA A 125 16.43 14.11 -6.64
CA ALA A 125 17.24 14.80 -5.64
C ALA A 125 17.22 16.32 -5.86
N ASP A 126 17.33 16.77 -7.11
CA ASP A 126 17.25 18.18 -7.48
C ASP A 126 15.85 18.76 -7.23
N LEU A 127 14.79 18.02 -7.57
CA LEU A 127 13.41 18.43 -7.27
C LEU A 127 13.17 18.59 -5.76
N VAL A 128 13.59 17.61 -4.95
CA VAL A 128 13.46 17.67 -3.49
C VAL A 128 14.24 18.87 -2.94
N ARG A 129 15.45 19.11 -3.44
CA ARG A 129 16.26 20.27 -3.04
C ARG A 129 15.54 21.58 -3.37
N ALA A 130 15.02 21.70 -4.59
CA ALA A 130 14.30 22.89 -5.04
C ALA A 130 13.04 23.17 -4.19
N ILE A 131 12.25 22.13 -3.88
CA ILE A 131 11.04 22.27 -3.04
C ILE A 131 11.40 22.66 -1.60
N ARG A 132 12.50 22.12 -1.05
CA ARG A 132 12.90 22.38 0.33
C ARG A 132 13.66 23.69 0.52
N ALA A 133 14.31 24.22 -0.52
CA ALA A 133 15.16 25.42 -0.42
C ALA A 133 14.47 26.64 0.23
N PRO A 134 13.21 27.00 -0.09
CA PRO A 134 12.53 28.13 0.57
C PRO A 134 12.25 27.91 2.06
N HIS A 135 12.34 26.67 2.55
CA HIS A 135 12.01 26.27 3.90
C HIS A 135 13.23 25.78 4.69
N GLU A 136 14.43 25.88 4.11
CA GLU A 136 15.63 25.21 4.62
C GLU A 136 16.03 25.70 6.01
N GLU A 137 15.91 27.01 6.27
CA GLU A 137 16.16 27.59 7.59
C GLU A 137 15.26 26.95 8.65
N MET A 138 13.95 26.97 8.42
CA MET A 138 12.97 26.39 9.35
C MET A 138 13.19 24.89 9.56
N LEU A 139 13.41 24.13 8.48
CA LEU A 139 13.59 22.68 8.53
C LEU A 139 14.89 22.26 9.25
N ARG A 140 15.90 23.14 9.34
CA ARG A 140 17.18 22.87 9.99
C ARG A 140 17.30 23.45 11.40
N THR A 141 16.32 24.24 11.86
CA THR A 141 16.33 24.81 13.21
C THR A 141 16.40 23.71 14.27
N GLU A 142 17.49 23.69 15.05
CA GLU A 142 17.63 22.81 16.20
C GLU A 142 16.74 23.31 17.35
N LEU A 143 15.67 22.57 17.67
CA LEU A 143 14.74 22.94 18.74
C LEU A 143 15.15 22.35 20.10
N ALA A 144 15.64 21.12 20.12
CA ALA A 144 16.07 20.40 21.32
C ALA A 144 16.94 19.19 20.96
N ARG A 145 17.66 18.67 21.96
CA ARG A 145 18.40 17.40 21.88
C ARG A 145 17.75 16.36 22.78
N THR A 146 17.77 15.10 22.37
CA THR A 146 17.34 13.96 23.19
C THR A 146 18.53 13.11 23.59
N GLU A 147 18.55 12.64 24.83
CA GLU A 147 19.57 11.69 25.34
C GLU A 147 19.14 10.22 25.15
N SER A 148 17.92 9.98 24.66
CA SER A 148 17.35 8.65 24.45
C SER A 148 16.60 8.54 23.12
N LEU A 149 16.30 7.30 22.71
CA LEU A 149 15.57 7.01 21.48
C LEU A 149 14.11 7.49 21.56
N LEU A 150 13.71 8.36 20.64
CA LEU A 150 12.31 8.74 20.42
C LEU A 150 11.71 7.88 19.31
N TYR A 151 10.70 7.09 19.64
CA TYR A 151 9.96 6.30 18.66
C TYR A 151 8.46 6.53 18.81
N ARG A 152 7.77 6.42 17.68
CA ARG A 152 6.31 6.31 17.63
C ARG A 152 5.97 4.87 17.29
N ARG A 153 5.27 4.20 18.18
CA ARG A 153 4.64 2.90 17.88
C ARG A 153 3.43 3.13 16.98
#